data_AF-A0A969NII8-F1
#
_entry.id   AF-A0A969NII8-F1
#
_cell.length_a   1.000
_cell.length_b   1.000
_cell.length_c   1.000
_cell.angle_alpha   90.00
_cell.angle_beta   90.00
_cell.angle_gamma   90.00
#
_symmetry.space_group_name_H-M   'P 1'
#
loop_
_entity.id
_entity.type
_entity.pdbx_description
1 polymer ?
#
loop_
_entity_poly.entity_id
_entity_poly.type
_entity_poly.pdbx_seq_one_letter_code
_entity_poly.pdbx_strand_id
1 'polypeptide(L)' 'MSELGEICLKIGSGATHIGGKEAYFETEEYSLIRSQNILDFSFSKNGLAFISEEQAKELRNVAIEKDNILLN' A
#
# COMPACT_ATOMS: atom_id res chain seq x y z
N MET A 1 23.89 7.75 16.42
CA MET A 1 22.55 7.97 15.85
C MET A 1 22.33 6.80 14.90
N SER A 2 21.28 6.00 15.10
CA SER A 2 21.06 4.82 14.27
C SER A 2 20.44 5.22 12.93
N GLU A 3 20.82 4.54 11.86
CA GLU A 3 20.18 4.70 10.55
C GLU A 3 18.85 3.93 10.52
N LEU A 4 17.88 4.37 9.70
CA LEU A 4 16.60 3.66 9.56
C LEU A 4 16.79 2.20 9.14
N GLY A 5 17.76 1.94 8.26
CA GLY A 5 18.09 0.57 7.81
C GLY A 5 18.56 -0.35 8.93
N GLU A 6 19.04 0.18 10.06
CA GLU A 6 19.49 -0.61 11.21
C GLU A 6 18.34 -0.95 12.17
N ILE A 7 17.25 -0.18 12.15
CA ILE A 7 16.12 -0.30 13.09
C ILE A 7 14.83 -0.79 12.43
N CYS A 8 14.81 -0.91 11.10
CA CYS A 8 13.67 -1.41 10.34
C CYS A 8 13.98 -2.81 9.79
N LEU A 9 12.99 -3.72 9.87
CA LEU A 9 13.09 -5.05 9.24
C LEU A 9 13.11 -4.96 7.71
N LYS A 10 12.45 -3.92 7.16
CA LYS A 10 12.31 -3.68 5.73
C LYS A 10 11.97 -2.21 5.47
N ILE A 11 12.55 -1.65 4.42
CA ILE A 11 12.20 -0.35 3.85
C ILE A 11 12.00 -0.56 2.36
N GLY A 12 10.92 -0.03 1.79
CA GLY A 12 10.64 -0.17 0.37
C GLY A 12 9.51 0.73 -0.08
N SER A 13 9.50 1.00 -1.38
CA SER A 13 8.40 1.70 -2.05
C SER A 13 7.26 0.73 -2.36
N GLY A 14 6.04 1.25 -2.40
CA GLY A 14 4.90 0.51 -2.96
C GLY A 14 5.09 0.22 -4.45
N ALA A 15 4.15 -0.54 -5.03
CA ALA A 15 4.15 -0.87 -6.45
C ALA A 15 2.76 -0.63 -7.05
N THR A 16 2.74 -0.36 -8.36
CA THR A 16 1.53 -0.07 -9.12
C THR A 16 1.27 -1.22 -10.08
N HIS A 17 0.15 -1.90 -9.94
CA HIS A 17 -0.33 -2.89 -10.92
C HIS A 17 -0.66 -2.21 -12.27
N ILE A 18 -0.61 -2.98 -13.35
CA ILE A 18 -0.91 -2.52 -14.71
C ILE A 18 -2.44 -2.44 -14.89
N GLY A 19 -2.96 -1.42 -15.58
CA GLY A 19 -4.39 -1.33 -15.93
C GLY A 19 -5.14 -0.08 -15.42
N GLY A 20 -4.49 0.78 -14.65
CA GLY A 20 -5.05 2.09 -14.27
C GLY A 20 -6.32 1.99 -13.43
N LYS A 21 -7.30 2.88 -13.66
CA LYS A 21 -8.54 2.93 -12.86
C LYS A 21 -9.54 1.81 -13.18
N GLU A 22 -9.48 1.26 -14.40
CA GLU A 22 -10.41 0.23 -14.87
C GLU A 22 -10.10 -1.15 -14.24
N ALA A 23 -8.91 -1.30 -13.66
CA ALA A 23 -8.45 -2.51 -13.00
C ALA A 23 -8.79 -2.56 -11.50
N TYR A 24 -9.57 -1.62 -10.99
CA TYR A 24 -10.05 -1.60 -9.61
C TYR A 24 -11.40 -2.29 -9.45
N PHE A 25 -11.58 -2.94 -8.30
CA PHE A 25 -12.77 -3.70 -7.96
C PHE A 25 -13.57 -2.99 -6.86
N GLU A 26 -14.87 -3.30 -6.77
CA GLU A 26 -15.73 -2.82 -5.69
C GLU A 26 -15.62 -3.67 -4.42
N THR A 27 -15.05 -4.88 -4.53
CA THR A 27 -14.92 -5.84 -3.43
C THR A 27 -13.81 -5.44 -2.46
N GLU A 28 -14.12 -5.34 -1.17
CA GLU A 28 -13.18 -4.87 -0.14
C GLU A 28 -12.17 -5.91 0.38
N GLU A 29 -11.84 -6.95 -0.40
CA GLU A 29 -10.98 -8.04 0.08
C GLU A 29 -9.52 -7.62 0.19
N TYR A 30 -8.98 -6.96 -0.85
CA TYR A 30 -7.62 -6.44 -0.87
C TYR A 30 -7.61 -4.96 -1.20
N SER A 31 -7.17 -4.14 -0.25
CA SER A 31 -7.05 -2.69 -0.43
C SER A 31 -5.69 -2.32 -1.03
N LEU A 32 -5.71 -1.48 -2.06
CA LEU A 32 -4.52 -0.84 -2.62
C LEU A 32 -4.39 0.59 -2.07
N ILE A 33 -3.40 0.78 -1.20
CA ILE A 33 -3.04 2.10 -0.66
C ILE A 33 -2.25 2.89 -1.71
N ARG A 34 -2.62 4.15 -1.91
CA ARG A 34 -1.98 5.08 -2.84
C ARG A 34 -1.60 6.37 -2.11
N SER A 35 -0.82 7.22 -2.76
CA SER A 35 -0.39 8.51 -2.20
C SER A 35 -1.56 9.36 -1.67
N GLN A 36 -2.70 9.38 -2.36
CA GLN A 36 -3.90 10.09 -1.93
C GLN A 36 -4.49 9.61 -0.58
N ASN A 37 -4.13 8.41 -0.12
CA ASN A 37 -4.60 7.83 1.13
C ASN A 37 -3.70 8.19 2.32
N ILE A 38 -2.47 8.66 2.07
CA ILE A 38 -1.49 8.99 3.11
C ILE A 38 -1.39 10.52 3.23
N LEU A 39 -1.91 11.04 4.33
CA LEU A 39 -1.90 12.47 4.68
C LEU A 39 -0.98 12.69 5.89
N ASP A 40 -0.74 13.96 6.22
CA ASP A 40 -0.01 14.31 7.43
C ASP A 40 -0.70 13.71 8.66
N PHE A 41 0.02 12.81 9.33
CA PHE A 41 -0.39 12.11 10.55
C PHE A 41 -1.74 11.35 10.47
N SER A 42 -2.25 11.08 9.28
CA SER A 42 -3.55 10.43 9.11
C SER A 42 -3.65 9.57 7.85
N PHE A 43 -4.50 8.55 7.94
CA PHE A 43 -4.84 7.68 6.82
C PHE A 43 -6.27 7.97 6.35
N SER A 44 -6.42 8.28 5.06
CA SER A 44 -7.71 8.56 4.43
C SER A 44 -8.19 7.34 3.65
N LYS A 45 -9.36 6.82 4.02
CA LYS A 45 -10.07 5.80 3.23
C LYS A 45 -10.77 6.36 2.00
N ASN A 46 -10.79 7.69 1.82
CA ASN A 46 -11.49 8.30 0.69
C ASN A 46 -10.80 7.92 -0.63
N GLY A 47 -11.58 7.32 -1.54
CA GLY A 47 -11.07 6.81 -2.80
C GLY A 47 -10.03 5.69 -2.64
N LEU A 48 -10.09 4.93 -1.54
CA LEU A 48 -9.34 3.69 -1.42
C LEU A 48 -9.73 2.76 -2.57
N ALA A 49 -8.73 2.23 -3.26
CA ALA A 49 -8.95 1.31 -4.36
C ALA A 49 -8.88 -0.12 -3.85
N PHE A 50 -9.59 -1.03 -4.51
CA PHE A 50 -9.49 -2.45 -4.23
C PHE A 50 -9.02 -3.21 -5.46
N ILE A 51 -8.30 -4.30 -5.23
CA ILE A 51 -7.68 -5.15 -6.24
C ILE A 51 -8.12 -6.60 -6.04
N SER A 52 -8.02 -7.41 -7.09
CA SER A 52 -8.31 -8.84 -7.00
C SER A 52 -7.24 -9.58 -6.19
N GLU A 53 -7.56 -10.79 -5.74
CA GLU A 53 -6.58 -11.69 -5.12
C GLU A 53 -5.37 -11.95 -6.03
N GLU A 54 -5.58 -12.06 -7.34
CA GLU A 54 -4.50 -12.25 -8.33
C GLU A 54 -3.55 -11.05 -8.35
N GLN A 55 -4.09 -9.84 -8.45
CA GLN A 55 -3.28 -8.60 -8.39
C GLN A 55 -2.58 -8.44 -7.02
N ALA A 56 -3.24 -8.81 -5.92
CA ALA A 56 -2.63 -8.78 -4.59
C ALA A 56 -1.44 -9.75 -4.49
N LYS A 57 -1.53 -10.94 -5.10
CA LYS A 57 -0.43 -11.91 -5.17
C LYS A 57 0.76 -11.37 -5.95
N GLU A 58 0.53 -10.64 -7.04
CA GLU A 58 1.60 -9.97 -7.80
C GLU A 58 2.32 -8.91 -6.95
N LEU A 59 1.59 -8.22 -6.06
CA LEU A 59 2.08 -7.18 -5.16
C LEU A 59 2.52 -7.70 -3.78
N ARG A 60 2.65 -9.02 -3.58
CA ARG A 60 2.96 -9.62 -2.27
C ARG A 60 4.26 -9.10 -1.63
N ASN A 61 5.22 -8.66 -2.45
CA ASN A 61 6.48 -8.13 -1.99
C ASN A 61 6.36 -6.71 -1.40
N VAL A 62 5.22 -6.04 -1.56
CA VAL A 62 4.94 -4.71 -0.98
C VAL A 62 3.73 -4.73 -0.04
N ALA A 63 3.26 -5.92 0.34
CA ALA A 63 2.24 -6.07 1.37
C ALA A 63 2.72 -5.45 2.68
N ILE A 64 1.79 -4.82 3.40
CA ILE A 64 2.02 -4.18 4.69
C ILE A 64 1.39 -4.99 5.81
N GLU A 65 1.95 -4.85 7.00
CA GLU A 65 1.41 -5.44 8.21
C GLU A 65 0.95 -4.36 9.18
N LYS A 66 0.23 -4.79 10.23
CA LYS A 66 -0.13 -3.92 11.33
C LYS A 66 1.13 -3.23 11.89
N ASP A 67 0.99 -1.97 12.28
CA ASP A 67 2.04 -1.12 12.86
C ASP A 67 3.18 -0.72 11.90
N ASN A 68 3.05 -1.02 10.60
CA ASN A 68 3.95 -0.44 9.59
C ASN A 68 3.72 1.07 9.44
N ILE A 69 4.81 1.80 9.22
CA ILE A 69 4.79 3.25 9.00
C ILE A 69 4.72 3.51 7.50
N LEU A 70 3.73 4.30 7.07
CA LEU A 70 3.56 4.75 5.69
C LEU A 70 4.02 6.20 5.57
N LEU A 71 4.78 6.50 4.52
CA LEU A 71 5.32 7.83 4.23
C LEU A 71 5.04 8.17 2.77
N ASN A 72 4.53 9.38 2.53
CA ASN A 72 4.25 9.95 1.21
C ASN A 72 4.78 11.38 1.13
#